data_AF-A0ABC9NGG3-F1
#
_entry.id   AF-A0ABC9NGG3-F1
#
_cell.length_a   1.000
_cell.length_b   1.000
_cell.length_c   1.000
_cell.angle_alpha   90.00
_cell.angle_beta   90.00
_cell.angle_gamma   90.00
#
_symmetry.space_group_name_H-M   'P 1'
#
loop_
_entity.id
_entity.type
_entity.pdbx_description
1 polymer ?
#
loop_
_entity_poly.entity_id
_entity_poly.type
_entity_poly.pdbx_seq_one_letter_code
_entity_poly.pdbx_strand_id
1 'polypeptide(L)'
;MLILIVIIIGGISLYLYIKYDYSEKATIDSNNLITTAPCMITTNIAWHDSICKVVLDEIELVSVIDEEDYITKPFYENFIKLSDKDTLIMDSLSYIQLKDYVVVPEYRIDSICKREGIKGLFSAYFDDIWFTPCYNENSVLSLSEQRYVIYVLLQHGLSVRRDCESGDIYINRSATLKN
;
A
#
# COMPACT_ATOMS: atom_id res chain seq x y z
N MET A 1 -7.77 34.98 -46.46
CA MET A 1 -7.44 33.54 -46.45
C MET A 1 -6.16 33.21 -45.69
N LEU A 2 -5.03 33.89 -45.95
CA LEU A 2 -3.75 33.62 -45.26
C LEU A 2 -3.83 33.72 -43.71
N ILE A 3 -4.53 34.73 -43.18
CA ILE A 3 -4.69 34.93 -41.73
C ILE A 3 -5.42 33.75 -41.06
N LEU A 4 -6.45 33.19 -41.71
CA LEU A 4 -7.18 32.02 -41.21
C LEU A 4 -6.30 30.77 -41.15
N ILE A 5 -5.42 30.59 -42.14
CA ILE A 5 -4.48 29.45 -42.18
C ILE A 5 -3.46 29.55 -41.04
N VAL A 6 -2.94 30.74 -40.75
CA VAL A 6 -1.99 30.96 -39.65
C VAL A 6 -2.62 30.67 -38.28
N ILE A 7 -3.89 31.04 -38.08
CA ILE A 7 -4.62 30.76 -36.83
C ILE A 7 -4.82 29.25 -36.65
N ILE A 8 -5.18 28.53 -37.71
CA ILE A 8 -5.38 27.06 -37.67
C ILE A 8 -4.07 26.35 -37.33
N ILE A 9 -2.97 26.71 -38.00
CA ILE A 9 -1.64 26.12 -37.74
C ILE A 9 -1.20 26.41 -36.30
N GLY A 10 -1.32 27.66 -35.84
CA GLY A 10 -0.97 28.05 -34.48
C GLY A 10 -1.79 27.30 -33.42
N GLY A 11 -3.09 27.12 -33.65
CA GLY A 11 -3.96 26.35 -32.77
C GLY A 11 -3.58 24.88 -32.68
N ILE A 12 -3.22 24.26 -33.82
CA ILE A 12 -2.77 22.86 -33.86
C ILE A 12 -1.42 22.70 -33.14
N SER A 13 -0.47 23.61 -33.38
CA SER A 13 0.83 23.58 -32.70
C SER A 13 0.69 23.75 -31.18
N LEU A 14 -0.17 24.66 -30.72
CA LEU A 14 -0.45 24.86 -29.30
C LEU A 14 -1.12 23.63 -28.67
N TYR A 15 -2.09 23.02 -29.37
CA TYR A 15 -2.76 21.80 -28.92
C TYR A 15 -1.77 20.62 -28.81
N LEU A 16 -0.89 20.46 -29.78
CA LEU A 16 0.16 19.43 -29.75
C LEU A 16 1.17 19.69 -28.63
N TYR A 17 1.54 20.95 -28.39
CA TYR A 17 2.43 21.33 -27.30
C TYR A 17 1.81 21.01 -25.93
N ILE A 18 0.55 21.37 -25.70
CA ILE A 18 -0.17 21.04 -24.45
C ILE A 18 -0.28 19.53 -24.28
N LYS A 19 -0.60 18.78 -25.34
CA LYS A 19 -0.68 17.32 -25.29
C LYS A 19 0.69 16.68 -25.01
N TYR A 20 1.76 17.24 -25.58
CA TYR A 20 3.13 16.78 -25.35
C TYR A 20 3.58 17.06 -23.92
N ASP A 21 3.41 18.29 -23.40
CA ASP A 21 3.76 18.65 -22.02
C ASP A 21 2.92 17.86 -20.99
N TYR A 22 1.64 17.60 -21.28
CA TYR A 22 0.79 16.72 -20.46
C TYR A 22 1.27 15.27 -20.50
N SER A 23 1.66 14.77 -21.69
CA SER A 23 2.22 13.43 -21.83
C SER A 23 3.58 13.31 -21.15
N GLU A 24 4.43 14.34 -21.25
CA GLU A 24 5.75 14.38 -20.65
C GLU A 24 5.63 14.42 -19.12
N LYS A 25 4.73 15.25 -18.57
CA LYS A 25 4.36 15.22 -17.15
C LYS A 25 3.80 13.87 -16.73
N ALA A 26 2.94 13.24 -17.54
CA ALA A 26 2.42 11.90 -17.26
C ALA A 26 3.50 10.81 -17.31
N THR A 27 4.55 10.96 -18.12
CA THR A 27 5.71 10.05 -18.13
C THR A 27 6.72 10.36 -17.02
N ILE A 28 6.89 11.61 -16.60
CA ILE A 28 7.78 11.97 -15.48
C ILE A 28 7.17 11.49 -14.15
N ASP A 29 5.85 11.46 -14.02
CA ASP A 29 5.12 10.88 -12.87
C ASP A 29 5.21 9.35 -12.80
N SER A 30 5.72 8.71 -13.86
CA SER A 30 6.00 7.27 -13.93
C SER A 30 7.43 6.90 -13.56
N ASN A 31 8.23 7.86 -13.08
CA ASN A 31 9.39 7.56 -12.25
C ASN A 31 8.90 7.02 -10.89
N ASN A 32 8.20 5.88 -10.93
CA ASN A 32 8.12 4.94 -9.84
C ASN A 32 9.55 4.77 -9.35
N LEU A 33 9.85 5.33 -8.19
CA LEU A 33 11.05 5.00 -7.46
C LEU A 33 11.05 3.47 -7.40
N ILE A 34 11.92 2.82 -8.19
CA ILE A 34 12.02 1.36 -8.20
C ILE A 34 12.59 1.01 -6.83
N THR A 35 11.70 0.74 -5.89
CA THR A 35 12.04 0.27 -4.56
C THR A 35 11.73 -1.22 -4.50
N THR A 36 12.69 -1.99 -4.03
CA THR A 36 12.56 -3.42 -3.75
C THR A 36 11.87 -3.68 -2.41
N ALA A 37 11.56 -2.63 -1.64
CA ALA A 37 10.90 -2.73 -0.35
C ALA A 37 9.47 -3.26 -0.52
N PRO A 38 9.12 -4.42 0.05
CA PRO A 38 7.82 -5.03 -0.17
C PRO A 38 6.67 -4.17 0.34
N CYS A 39 5.58 -4.15 -0.41
CA CYS A 39 4.36 -3.43 -0.05
C CYS A 39 3.55 -4.22 0.98
N MET A 40 3.06 -3.52 2.00
CA MET A 40 2.03 -4.07 2.89
C MET A 40 0.70 -4.07 2.14
N ILE A 41 -0.01 -5.19 2.20
CA ILE A 41 -1.28 -5.39 1.50
C ILE A 41 -2.34 -5.89 2.48
N THR A 42 -3.60 -5.73 2.09
CA THR A 42 -4.73 -6.30 2.81
C THR A 42 -5.59 -7.10 1.85
N THR A 43 -6.02 -8.28 2.28
CA THR A 43 -6.90 -9.17 1.50
C THR A 43 -7.85 -9.91 2.43
N ASN A 44 -8.93 -10.44 1.88
CA ASN A 44 -9.84 -11.30 2.62
C ASN A 44 -9.42 -12.75 2.43
N ILE A 45 -9.44 -13.53 3.51
CA ILE A 45 -9.26 -14.97 3.47
C ILE A 45 -10.55 -15.64 3.93
N ALA A 46 -11.00 -16.64 3.18
CA ALA A 46 -12.14 -17.48 3.52
C ALA A 46 -11.64 -18.85 3.98
N TRP A 47 -12.01 -19.26 5.18
CA TRP A 47 -11.73 -20.59 5.72
C TRP A 47 -12.98 -21.13 6.43
N HIS A 48 -13.43 -22.32 6.02
CA HIS A 48 -14.74 -22.87 6.38
C HIS A 48 -15.86 -21.82 6.18
N ASP A 49 -16.63 -21.53 7.24
CA ASP A 49 -17.78 -20.62 7.21
C ASP A 49 -17.40 -19.19 7.64
N SER A 50 -16.10 -18.86 7.69
CA SER A 50 -15.59 -17.57 8.16
C SER A 50 -14.79 -16.85 7.09
N ILE A 51 -14.97 -15.52 7.02
CA ILE A 51 -14.15 -14.63 6.21
C ILE A 51 -13.45 -13.66 7.15
N CYS A 52 -12.13 -13.66 7.11
CA CYS A 52 -11.28 -12.80 7.93
C CYS A 52 -10.49 -11.86 7.02
N LYS A 53 -10.15 -10.69 7.54
CA LYS A 53 -9.25 -9.77 6.86
C LYS A 53 -7.84 -9.95 7.40
N VAL A 54 -6.85 -9.99 6.51
CA VAL A 54 -5.42 -10.09 6.88
C VAL A 54 -4.64 -8.89 6.39
N VAL A 55 -3.52 -8.60 7.07
CA VAL A 55 -2.51 -7.62 6.66
C VAL A 55 -1.13 -8.23 6.80
N LEU A 56 -0.39 -8.26 5.71
CA LEU A 56 0.95 -8.82 5.58
C LEU A 56 1.67 -8.18 4.39
N ASP A 57 2.97 -8.44 4.23
CA ASP A 57 3.68 -8.00 3.04
C ASP A 57 3.43 -8.93 1.85
N GLU A 58 3.65 -8.40 0.63
CA GLU A 58 3.39 -9.12 -0.60
C GLU A 58 4.27 -10.36 -0.79
N ILE A 59 5.48 -10.40 -0.22
CA ILE A 59 6.39 -11.55 -0.31
C ILE A 59 5.88 -12.67 0.60
N GLU A 60 5.50 -12.33 1.83
CA GLU A 60 4.87 -13.26 2.77
C GLU A 60 3.62 -13.88 2.15
N LEU A 61 2.77 -13.10 1.49
CA LEU A 61 1.56 -13.64 0.87
C LEU A 61 1.86 -14.59 -0.30
N VAL A 62 2.79 -14.23 -1.18
CA VAL A 62 3.20 -15.09 -2.30
C VAL A 62 3.74 -16.42 -1.80
N SER A 63 4.53 -16.40 -0.72
CA SER A 63 5.10 -17.62 -0.13
C SER A 63 4.07 -18.62 0.41
N VAL A 64 2.85 -18.15 0.70
CA VAL A 64 1.73 -18.99 1.15
C VAL A 64 0.91 -19.53 -0.03
N ILE A 65 0.84 -18.78 -1.13
CA ILE A 65 0.01 -19.12 -2.30
C ILE A 65 0.75 -20.03 -3.28
N ASP A 66 2.03 -19.74 -3.55
CA ASP A 66 2.87 -20.55 -4.43
C ASP A 66 3.74 -21.48 -3.58
N GLU A 67 3.42 -22.79 -3.61
CA GLU A 67 4.21 -23.85 -2.95
C GLU A 67 5.54 -24.15 -3.69
N GLU A 68 5.81 -23.53 -4.85
CA GLU A 68 6.97 -23.88 -5.67
C GLU A 68 8.24 -23.07 -5.35
N ASP A 69 9.28 -23.84 -5.00
CA ASP A 69 10.72 -23.59 -4.93
C ASP A 69 11.23 -22.15 -5.12
N TYR A 70 12.13 -21.80 -4.20
CA TYR A 70 13.08 -20.68 -4.10
C TYR A 70 13.95 -20.40 -5.35
N ILE A 71 13.45 -20.61 -6.55
CA ILE A 71 14.06 -20.14 -7.78
C ILE A 71 13.81 -18.64 -7.81
N THR A 72 14.88 -17.90 -7.60
CA THR A 72 15.08 -16.49 -7.94
C THR A 72 14.53 -16.18 -9.35
N LYS A 73 13.22 -16.05 -9.49
CA LYS A 73 12.59 -15.34 -10.59
C LYS A 73 12.75 -13.85 -10.27
N PRO A 74 13.18 -13.03 -11.23
CA PRO A 74 13.21 -11.59 -11.01
C PRO A 74 11.78 -11.14 -10.66
N PHE A 75 11.64 -10.72 -9.41
CA PHE A 75 10.42 -10.38 -8.67
C PHE A 75 9.63 -9.21 -9.28
N TYR A 76 9.13 -9.30 -10.52
CA TYR A 76 8.35 -8.17 -11.09
C TYR A 76 7.18 -8.54 -12.01
N GLU A 77 7.12 -9.75 -12.58
CA GLU A 77 6.05 -10.04 -13.56
C GLU A 77 4.76 -10.64 -12.95
N ASN A 78 4.81 -11.16 -11.72
CA ASN A 78 3.68 -11.86 -11.09
C ASN A 78 3.32 -11.30 -9.71
N PHE A 79 3.27 -9.97 -9.53
CA PHE A 79 2.59 -9.45 -8.34
C PHE A 79 1.14 -9.92 -8.42
N ILE A 80 0.73 -10.77 -7.49
CA ILE A 80 -0.68 -11.13 -7.32
C ILE A 80 -1.38 -9.81 -6.98
N LYS A 81 -2.04 -9.23 -7.97
CA LYS A 81 -2.69 -7.93 -7.84
C LYS A 81 -4.02 -8.11 -7.14
N LEU A 82 -3.96 -8.44 -5.85
CA LEU A 82 -5.13 -8.59 -5.00
C LEU A 82 -5.69 -7.22 -4.66
N SER A 83 -6.94 -7.01 -5.02
CA SER A 83 -7.75 -5.95 -4.45
C SER A 83 -8.08 -6.31 -3.00
N ASP A 84 -8.25 -5.30 -2.18
CA ASP A 84 -8.93 -5.36 -0.87
C ASP A 84 -10.31 -6.06 -0.89
N LYS A 85 -10.92 -6.18 -2.06
CA LYS A 85 -12.21 -6.84 -2.33
C LYS A 85 -12.08 -8.30 -2.70
N ASP A 86 -10.90 -8.75 -3.08
CA ASP A 86 -10.69 -10.14 -3.44
C ASP A 86 -10.74 -11.01 -2.18
N THR A 87 -11.17 -12.25 -2.35
CA THR A 87 -11.25 -13.23 -1.27
C THR A 87 -10.53 -14.49 -1.69
N LEU A 88 -9.48 -14.83 -0.96
CA LEU A 88 -8.71 -16.05 -1.16
C LEU A 88 -9.33 -17.19 -0.36
N ILE A 89 -9.67 -18.28 -1.03
CA ILE A 89 -10.18 -19.49 -0.37
C ILE A 89 -8.97 -20.29 0.13
N MET A 90 -8.93 -20.54 1.43
CA MET A 90 -7.79 -21.18 2.10
C MET A 90 -8.07 -22.64 2.40
N ASP A 91 -7.08 -23.49 2.17
CA ASP A 91 -7.00 -24.78 2.86
C ASP A 91 -6.47 -24.61 4.30
N SER A 92 -6.43 -25.71 5.04
CA SER A 92 -6.00 -25.71 6.44
C SER A 92 -4.54 -25.30 6.65
N LEU A 93 -3.63 -25.64 5.73
CA LEU A 93 -2.20 -25.30 5.84
C LEU A 93 -1.99 -23.81 5.61
N SER A 94 -2.52 -23.27 4.50
CA SER A 94 -2.42 -21.84 4.20
C SER A 94 -3.10 -20.99 5.28
N TYR A 95 -4.24 -21.45 5.83
CA TYR A 95 -4.89 -20.78 6.94
C TYR A 95 -4.02 -20.75 8.21
N ILE A 96 -3.35 -21.86 8.56
CA ILE A 96 -2.45 -21.90 9.73
C ILE A 96 -1.30 -20.89 9.58
N GLN A 97 -0.79 -20.69 8.36
CA GLN A 97 0.26 -19.71 8.07
C GLN A 97 -0.26 -18.27 8.16
N LEU A 98 -1.50 -18.01 7.74
CA LEU A 98 -2.05 -16.65 7.66
C LEU A 98 -2.85 -16.20 8.89
N LYS A 99 -3.26 -17.12 9.78
CA LYS A 99 -4.12 -16.79 10.94
C LYS A 99 -3.51 -15.71 11.83
N ASP A 100 -2.19 -15.67 11.95
CA ASP A 100 -1.49 -14.73 12.82
C ASP A 100 -1.45 -13.33 12.21
N TYR A 101 -1.79 -13.16 10.92
CA TYR A 101 -1.89 -11.88 10.22
C TYR A 101 -3.31 -11.32 10.19
N VAL A 102 -4.26 -11.98 10.85
CA VAL A 102 -5.64 -11.53 10.94
C VAL A 102 -5.73 -10.19 11.66
N VAL A 103 -6.51 -9.30 11.07
CA VAL A 103 -6.81 -7.97 11.59
C VAL A 103 -7.94 -8.07 12.60
N VAL A 104 -7.67 -7.60 13.82
CA VAL A 104 -8.67 -7.47 14.88
C VAL A 104 -8.87 -5.98 15.18
N PRO A 105 -10.11 -5.48 15.33
CA PRO A 105 -10.35 -4.10 15.74
C PRO A 105 -9.79 -3.80 17.13
N GLU A 106 -9.07 -2.68 17.25
CA GLU A 106 -8.38 -2.29 18.48
C GLU A 106 -8.92 -0.96 19.01
N TYR A 107 -9.53 -1.01 20.21
CA TYR A 107 -10.22 0.12 20.82
C TYR A 107 -9.34 1.37 20.95
N ARG A 108 -8.06 1.18 21.30
CA ARG A 108 -7.10 2.28 21.48
C ARG A 108 -6.90 3.05 20.17
N ILE A 109 -6.71 2.33 19.07
CA ILE A 109 -6.51 2.90 17.73
C ILE A 109 -7.79 3.58 17.24
N ASP A 110 -8.93 2.90 17.39
CA ASP A 110 -10.25 3.46 17.08
C ASP A 110 -10.52 4.77 17.81
N SER A 111 -10.14 4.83 19.09
CA SER A 111 -10.32 6.01 19.92
C SER A 111 -9.50 7.20 19.42
N ILE A 112 -8.30 6.97 18.90
CA ILE A 112 -7.45 8.02 18.30
C ILE A 112 -8.07 8.47 16.98
N CYS A 113 -8.41 7.54 16.10
CA CYS A 113 -9.03 7.83 14.80
C CYS A 113 -10.33 8.63 14.95
N LYS A 114 -11.17 8.31 15.94
CA LYS A 114 -12.42 9.04 16.20
C LYS A 114 -12.20 10.48 16.68
N ARG A 115 -11.12 10.74 17.41
CA ARG A 115 -10.83 12.06 17.99
C ARG A 115 -10.08 12.97 17.01
N GLU A 116 -9.08 12.43 16.34
CA GLU A 116 -8.07 13.20 15.60
C GLU A 116 -7.88 12.72 14.15
N GLY A 117 -8.61 11.68 13.73
CA GLY A 117 -8.46 11.05 12.43
C GLY A 117 -7.10 10.41 12.24
N ILE A 118 -6.69 10.27 10.97
CA ILE A 118 -5.38 9.69 10.60
C ILE A 118 -4.21 10.55 11.10
N LYS A 119 -4.41 11.87 11.23
CA LYS A 119 -3.38 12.77 11.78
C LYS A 119 -3.01 12.39 13.21
N GLY A 120 -3.98 11.96 14.02
CA GLY A 120 -3.73 11.48 15.37
C GLY A 120 -2.86 10.21 15.39
N LEU A 121 -3.07 9.29 14.44
CA LEU A 121 -2.21 8.11 14.32
C LEU A 121 -0.78 8.48 13.96
N PHE A 122 -0.59 9.43 13.03
CA PHE A 122 0.74 9.94 12.69
C PHE A 122 1.42 10.57 13.88
N SER A 123 0.73 11.46 14.60
CA SER A 123 1.29 12.10 15.79
C SER A 123 1.59 11.12 16.94
N ALA A 124 0.86 10.01 17.03
CA ALA A 124 1.02 9.03 18.11
C ALA A 124 2.09 7.97 17.82
N TYR A 125 2.26 7.55 16.57
CA TYR A 125 3.02 6.34 16.23
C TYR A 125 4.00 6.49 15.08
N PHE A 126 4.16 7.69 14.51
CA PHE A 126 5.08 7.91 13.40
C PHE A 126 6.07 9.02 13.71
N ASP A 127 7.32 8.79 13.34
CA ASP A 127 8.35 9.81 13.23
C ASP A 127 8.60 10.09 11.74
N ASP A 128 8.11 11.24 11.27
CA ASP A 128 8.03 11.63 9.86
C ASP A 128 7.25 10.63 8.98
N ILE A 129 7.94 9.63 8.43
CA ILE A 129 7.36 8.54 7.61
C ILE A 129 7.50 7.17 8.27
N TRP A 130 8.32 7.06 9.30
CA TRP A 130 8.70 5.79 9.93
C TRP A 130 7.71 5.42 11.02
N PHE A 131 7.26 4.17 11.00
CA PHE A 131 6.38 3.62 12.00
C PHE A 131 7.19 3.24 13.24
N THR A 132 6.93 3.95 14.33
CA THR A 132 7.65 3.81 15.59
C THR A 132 6.68 3.36 16.67
N PRO A 133 6.34 2.05 16.75
CA PRO A 133 5.33 1.53 17.67
C PRO A 133 5.74 1.61 19.15
N CYS A 134 7.00 1.94 19.44
CA CYS A 134 7.60 1.95 20.79
C CYS A 134 8.14 3.34 21.18
N TYR A 135 7.46 4.44 20.81
CA TYR A 135 7.96 5.80 21.08
C TYR A 135 8.09 6.13 22.59
N ASN A 136 7.39 5.40 23.47
CA ASN A 136 7.44 5.56 24.92
C ASN A 136 6.99 4.28 25.65
N GLU A 137 7.40 4.10 26.92
CA GLU A 137 7.15 2.87 27.71
C GLU A 137 5.64 2.52 27.84
N ASN A 138 4.76 3.52 27.74
CA ASN A 138 3.31 3.36 27.78
C ASN A 138 2.65 3.27 26.39
N SER A 139 3.42 3.32 25.30
CA SER A 139 2.87 3.35 23.95
C SER A 139 3.12 2.11 23.12
N VAL A 140 3.96 1.19 23.60
CA VAL A 140 4.32 -0.06 22.92
C VAL A 140 3.06 -0.74 22.41
N LEU A 141 2.91 -0.76 21.09
CA LEU A 141 1.80 -1.44 20.43
C LEU A 141 2.08 -2.94 20.40
N SER A 142 1.08 -3.73 20.78
CA SER A 142 1.07 -5.17 20.49
C SER A 142 1.10 -5.42 18.98
N LEU A 143 1.52 -6.62 18.54
CA LEU A 143 1.51 -6.97 17.11
C LEU A 143 0.11 -6.85 16.48
N SER A 144 -0.94 -7.15 17.25
CA SER A 144 -2.33 -6.96 16.82
C SER A 144 -2.65 -5.49 16.56
N GLU A 145 -2.28 -4.61 17.49
CA GLU A 145 -2.46 -3.17 17.32
C GLU A 145 -1.63 -2.60 16.18
N GLN A 146 -0.38 -3.05 16.02
CA GLN A 146 0.46 -2.64 14.89
C GLN A 146 -0.20 -3.01 13.56
N ARG A 147 -0.69 -4.25 13.42
CA ARG A 147 -1.44 -4.67 12.23
C ARG A 147 -2.71 -3.86 12.02
N TYR A 148 -3.44 -3.56 13.09
CA TYR A 148 -4.64 -2.75 12.98
C TYR A 148 -4.35 -1.31 12.55
N VAL A 149 -3.25 -0.70 13.02
CA VAL A 149 -2.79 0.60 12.53
C VAL A 149 -2.50 0.53 11.03
N ILE A 150 -1.74 -0.46 10.57
CA ILE A 150 -1.41 -0.63 9.15
C ILE A 150 -2.70 -0.82 8.33
N TYR A 151 -3.62 -1.66 8.81
CA TYR A 151 -4.93 -1.85 8.18
C TYR A 151 -5.65 -0.52 7.98
N VAL A 152 -5.77 0.29 9.03
CA VAL A 152 -6.43 1.60 8.97
C VAL A 152 -5.74 2.51 7.96
N LEU A 153 -4.41 2.56 7.91
CA LEU A 153 -3.68 3.37 6.93
C LEU A 153 -3.97 2.93 5.49
N LEU A 154 -3.98 1.62 5.23
CA LEU A 154 -4.32 1.06 3.91
C LEU A 154 -5.77 1.42 3.51
N GLN A 155 -6.73 1.38 4.45
CA GLN A 155 -8.12 1.80 4.17
C GLN A 155 -8.24 3.28 3.82
N HIS A 156 -7.31 4.11 4.27
CA HIS A 156 -7.22 5.53 3.93
C HIS A 156 -6.41 5.81 2.65
N GLY A 157 -6.05 4.77 1.88
CA GLY A 157 -5.35 4.91 0.60
C GLY A 157 -3.86 5.20 0.73
N LEU A 158 -3.28 5.03 1.92
CA LEU A 158 -1.85 5.21 2.14
C LEU A 158 -1.09 3.96 1.72
N SER A 159 0.02 4.11 1.00
CA SER A 159 0.94 3.01 0.71
C SER A 159 1.91 2.86 1.86
N VAL A 160 1.96 1.65 2.42
CA VAL A 160 2.84 1.28 3.52
C VAL A 160 3.80 0.20 3.02
N ARG A 161 5.09 0.33 3.34
CA ARG A 161 6.13 -0.60 2.93
C ARG A 161 6.94 -1.06 4.14
N ARG A 162 7.57 -2.23 4.01
CA ARG A 162 8.55 -2.74 4.96
C ARG A 162 9.94 -2.55 4.37
N ASP A 163 10.81 -1.87 5.10
CA ASP A 163 12.20 -1.65 4.72
C ASP A 163 12.96 -2.99 4.65
N CYS A 164 13.77 -3.18 3.61
CA CYS A 164 14.43 -4.47 3.36
C CYS A 164 15.55 -4.73 4.37
N GLU A 165 16.23 -3.68 4.81
CA GLU A 165 17.42 -3.75 5.65
C GLU A 165 17.07 -3.84 7.13
N SER A 166 16.16 -2.97 7.60
CA SER A 166 15.77 -2.89 9.01
C SER A 166 14.55 -3.75 9.35
N GLY A 167 13.69 -4.04 8.37
CA GLY A 167 12.36 -4.60 8.63
C GLY A 167 11.37 -3.57 9.18
N ASP A 168 11.78 -2.31 9.33
CA ASP A 168 10.92 -1.25 9.84
C ASP A 168 9.86 -0.86 8.81
N ILE A 169 8.69 -0.46 9.31
CA ILE A 169 7.56 -0.09 8.46
C ILE A 169 7.61 1.42 8.21
N TYR A 170 7.30 1.85 6.99
CA TYR A 170 7.21 3.27 6.66
C TYR A 170 6.11 3.56 5.63
N ILE A 171 5.69 4.82 5.57
CA ILE A 171 4.70 5.32 4.62
C ILE A 171 5.41 5.81 3.36
N ASN A 172 5.01 5.26 2.22
CA ASN A 172 5.50 5.67 0.92
C ASN A 172 4.73 6.90 0.41
N ARG A 173 5.33 8.09 0.57
CA ARG A 173 4.74 9.38 0.15
C ARG A 173 4.52 9.50 -1.36
N SER A 174 5.24 8.73 -2.18
CA SER A 174 5.13 8.76 -3.64
C SER A 174 3.76 8.26 -4.13
N ALA A 175 3.07 7.43 -3.35
CA ALA A 175 1.75 6.92 -3.70
C ALA A 175 0.59 7.84 -3.25
N THR A 176 0.88 8.86 -2.43
CA THR A 176 -0.14 9.67 -1.75
C THR A 176 -0.56 10.93 -2.52
N LEU A 177 -0.01 11.17 -3.71
CA LEU A 177 -0.38 12.29 -4.58
C LEU A 177 -1.41 11.87 -5.62
N LYS A 178 -2.65 11.65 -5.17
CA LYS A 178 -3.84 11.79 -6.00
C LYS A 178 -4.88 12.59 -5.24
N ASN A 179 -4.72 13.92 -5.24
CA ASN A 179 -5.79 14.89 -5.02
C ASN A 179 -5.84 15.82 -6.23
#